data_AF-A0A4Y9XPV1-F1
#
_entry.id   AF-A0A4Y9XPV1-F1
#
_cell.length_a   1.000
_cell.length_b   1.000
_cell.length_c   1.000
_cell.angle_alpha   90.00
_cell.angle_beta   90.00
_cell.angle_gamma   90.00
#
_symmetry.space_group_name_H-M   'P 1'
#
loop_
_entity.id
_entity.type
_entity.pdbx_description
1 polymer ?
#
loop_
_entity_poly.entity_id
_entity_poly.type
_entity_poly.pdbx_seq_one_letter_code
_entity_poly.pdbx_strand_id
1 'polypeptide(L)'
;MAKVVRRRLEETKPDYRKHTMDFKWSITKSAEEMPLPQFAPRLGVDPEADNLRVRRWLVLREYEPLETIGTADNFRVVFFDVVRAHHWVYKTSKILHRNVSLNNLMWHRLDGRIVGVLCDWDLAEDQNTAESRLIRRAGDNSEVVWRISEPTGRSATKSTAASSTSLLAVPEDQAAGPPPSGHWQPSGTATKPQGTDKSRYRIGTGAFMAMDLLRVGEPPVHKYRHDLESFFYAYIYFAATYNPDEQAFGYIKDWQCASLVAIGDNKRRFLEEESIRRDVMKAAHDTLKPLLDEDSPLADLLDVFLDLETKAHYIRSLRSTAKKASRNQAEIERREGGRDETITYGNFMRILGAPEVVNA
;
A
#
# COMPACT_ATOMS: atom_id res chain seq x y z
N MET A 1 7.50 6.50 -10.94
CA MET A 1 6.25 6.80 -11.66
C MET A 1 5.93 8.30 -11.68
N ALA A 2 6.24 9.05 -10.62
CA ALA A 2 5.82 10.44 -10.44
C ALA A 2 6.12 11.42 -11.60
N LYS A 3 7.26 11.32 -12.28
CA LYS A 3 7.56 12.15 -13.48
C LYS A 3 6.61 11.88 -14.65
N VAL A 4 6.21 10.61 -14.84
CA VAL A 4 5.27 10.22 -15.89
C VAL A 4 3.90 10.80 -15.60
N VAL A 5 3.44 10.67 -14.35
CA VAL A 5 2.18 11.26 -13.86
C VAL A 5 2.14 12.76 -14.16
N ARG A 6 3.19 13.50 -13.76
CA ARG A 6 3.24 14.95 -13.92
C ARG A 6 3.23 15.38 -15.39
N ARG A 7 4.01 14.71 -16.25
CA ARG A 7 4.03 14.98 -17.69
C ARG A 7 2.66 14.73 -18.34
N ARG A 8 2.00 13.61 -18.00
CA ARG A 8 0.67 13.28 -18.54
C ARG A 8 -0.41 14.27 -18.11
N LEU A 9 -0.36 14.72 -16.85
CA LEU A 9 -1.27 15.75 -16.37
C LEU A 9 -1.04 17.08 -17.10
N GLU A 10 0.22 17.49 -17.34
CA GLU A 10 0.53 18.69 -18.11
C GLU A 10 -0.09 18.65 -19.52
N GLU A 11 -0.02 17.49 -20.18
CA GLU A 11 -0.55 17.29 -21.54
C GLU A 11 -2.08 17.31 -21.61
N THR A 12 -2.78 16.87 -20.56
CA THR A 12 -4.21 16.54 -20.63
C THR A 12 -5.10 17.39 -19.72
N LYS A 13 -4.62 17.74 -18.53
CA LYS A 13 -5.35 18.46 -17.47
C LYS A 13 -4.36 19.29 -16.61
N PRO A 14 -3.79 20.37 -17.17
CA PRO A 14 -2.74 21.15 -16.51
C PRO A 14 -3.17 21.74 -15.16
N ASP A 15 -4.45 22.07 -14.98
CA ASP A 15 -4.97 22.62 -13.71
C ASP A 15 -4.78 21.68 -12.52
N TYR A 16 -4.71 20.37 -12.76
CA TYR A 16 -4.53 19.36 -11.71
C TYR A 16 -3.07 19.09 -11.36
N ARG A 17 -2.13 19.69 -12.09
CA ARG A 17 -0.69 19.58 -11.78
C ARG A 17 -0.35 20.09 -10.40
N LYS A 18 -1.03 21.16 -9.94
CA LYS A 18 -0.80 21.77 -8.61
C LYS A 18 -1.13 20.82 -7.46
N HIS A 19 -1.97 19.82 -7.71
CA HIS A 19 -2.36 18.80 -6.72
C HIS A 19 -1.45 17.56 -6.75
N THR A 20 -0.32 17.62 -7.47
CA THR A 20 0.71 16.57 -7.48
C THR A 20 2.09 17.16 -7.20
N MET A 21 3.00 16.35 -6.65
CA MET A 21 4.34 16.79 -6.27
C MET A 21 5.11 17.49 -7.40
N ASP A 22 5.68 18.66 -7.07
CA ASP A 22 6.50 19.46 -7.97
C ASP A 22 7.98 19.09 -7.89
N PHE A 23 8.40 18.29 -8.86
CA PHE A 23 9.79 17.86 -9.02
C PHE A 23 10.61 18.96 -9.67
N LYS A 24 11.58 19.49 -8.94
CA LYS A 24 12.58 20.42 -9.48
C LYS A 24 13.76 19.65 -10.06
N TRP A 25 14.20 18.60 -9.39
CA TRP A 25 15.37 17.82 -9.80
C TRP A 25 15.37 16.40 -9.23
N SER A 26 16.08 15.48 -9.89
CA SER A 26 16.35 14.15 -9.34
C SER A 26 17.61 13.52 -9.92
N ILE A 27 18.37 12.79 -9.11
CA ILE A 27 19.43 11.89 -9.58
C ILE A 27 19.20 10.49 -9.00
N THR A 28 19.45 9.47 -9.80
CA THR A 28 19.48 8.08 -9.32
C THR A 28 20.91 7.59 -9.49
N LYS A 29 21.50 7.05 -8.42
CA LYS A 29 22.84 6.48 -8.42
C LYS A 29 22.82 5.05 -7.91
N SER A 30 23.71 4.21 -8.43
CA SER A 30 23.90 2.84 -7.92
C SER A 30 24.64 2.85 -6.57
N ALA A 31 24.68 1.69 -5.90
CA ALA A 31 25.44 1.52 -4.68
C ALA A 31 26.94 1.72 -4.92
N GLU A 32 27.46 1.28 -6.08
CA GLU A 32 28.87 1.43 -6.45
C GLU A 32 29.26 2.88 -6.76
N GLU A 33 28.32 3.69 -7.26
CA GLU A 33 28.54 5.11 -7.60
C GLU A 33 28.56 6.04 -6.38
N MET A 34 28.33 5.52 -5.17
CA MET A 34 28.30 6.29 -3.91
C MET A 34 28.96 5.53 -2.76
N PRO A 35 30.28 5.69 -2.52
CA PRO A 35 30.94 5.12 -1.36
C PRO A 35 30.50 5.86 -0.07
N LEU A 36 29.37 5.46 0.50
CA LEU A 36 28.83 6.01 1.76
C LEU A 36 28.99 4.98 2.92
N PRO A 37 29.25 5.42 4.17
CA PRO A 37 29.56 4.52 5.30
C PRO A 37 28.47 3.50 5.68
N GLN A 38 27.23 3.73 5.25
CA GLN A 38 26.07 2.85 5.45
C GLN A 38 26.13 1.55 4.61
N PHE A 39 27.22 1.32 3.88
CA PHE A 39 27.55 0.08 3.17
C PHE A 39 28.54 -0.83 3.93
N ALA A 40 28.87 -0.53 5.19
CA ALA A 40 29.51 -1.53 6.04
C ALA A 40 28.54 -2.72 6.20
N PRO A 41 28.95 -3.97 5.90
CA PRO A 41 28.07 -5.13 5.98
C PRO A 41 27.52 -5.25 7.40
N ARG A 42 26.26 -4.85 7.60
CA ARG A 42 25.54 -5.18 8.81
C ARG A 42 25.32 -6.68 8.76
N LEU A 43 25.90 -7.39 9.74
CA LEU A 43 25.82 -8.84 9.88
C LEU A 43 24.42 -9.36 9.54
N GLY A 44 24.31 -10.21 8.52
CA GLY A 44 23.15 -11.09 8.31
C GLY A 44 22.14 -10.68 7.25
N VAL A 45 22.42 -9.73 6.36
CA VAL A 45 21.54 -9.46 5.20
C VAL A 45 22.06 -10.21 3.98
N ASP A 46 21.16 -10.94 3.32
CA ASP A 46 21.40 -11.71 2.09
C ASP A 46 22.01 -10.82 0.98
N PRO A 47 23.20 -11.17 0.45
CA PRO A 47 23.86 -10.42 -0.62
C PRO A 47 23.02 -10.26 -1.90
N GLU A 48 22.05 -11.15 -2.17
CA GLU A 48 21.19 -11.02 -3.35
C GLU A 48 20.14 -9.91 -3.23
N ALA A 49 19.77 -9.51 -2.01
CA ALA A 49 18.77 -8.45 -1.77
C ALA A 49 19.32 -7.03 -1.99
N ASP A 50 20.65 -6.84 -1.93
CA ASP A 50 21.30 -5.55 -2.13
C ASP A 50 21.31 -5.11 -3.60
N ASN A 51 21.20 -6.04 -4.56
CA ASN A 51 21.25 -5.75 -5.99
C ASN A 51 19.98 -5.10 -6.59
N LEU A 52 18.94 -4.83 -5.78
CA LEU A 52 17.68 -4.23 -6.26
C LEU A 52 17.41 -2.82 -5.74
N ARG A 53 18.24 -2.29 -4.84
CA ARG A 53 18.01 -0.99 -4.18
C ARG A 53 18.79 0.12 -4.87
N VAL A 54 18.11 0.94 -5.68
CA VAL A 54 18.66 2.18 -6.22
C VAL A 54 18.47 3.34 -5.25
N ARG A 55 19.50 4.19 -5.09
CA ARG A 55 19.37 5.42 -4.29
C ARG A 55 18.97 6.57 -5.19
N ARG A 56 17.87 7.23 -4.86
CA ARG A 56 17.36 8.40 -5.58
C ARG A 56 17.36 9.62 -4.67
N TRP A 57 17.99 10.70 -5.12
CA TRP A 57 17.89 12.01 -4.50
C TRP A 57 16.86 12.82 -5.27
N LEU A 58 15.97 13.48 -4.55
CA LEU A 58 14.88 14.28 -5.10
C LEU A 58 14.98 15.69 -4.52
N VAL A 59 14.88 16.69 -5.39
CA VAL A 59 14.61 18.07 -4.97
C VAL A 59 13.17 18.37 -5.36
N LEU A 60 12.36 18.60 -4.34
CA LEU A 60 10.92 18.79 -4.42
C LEU A 60 10.59 20.17 -3.89
N ARG A 61 9.44 20.70 -4.29
CA ARG A 61 8.81 21.77 -3.53
C ARG A 61 8.51 21.26 -2.11
N GLU A 62 8.75 22.10 -1.12
CA GLU A 62 8.35 21.84 0.25
C GLU A 62 6.83 21.97 0.37
N TYR A 63 6.21 20.96 0.97
CA TYR A 63 4.79 20.89 1.26
C TYR A 63 4.62 20.70 2.76
N GLU A 64 3.52 21.21 3.28
CA GLU A 64 3.15 21.07 4.67
C GLU A 64 2.50 19.70 4.91
N PRO A 65 2.86 19.02 6.00
CA PRO A 65 2.24 17.76 6.40
C PRO A 65 0.77 18.00 6.82
N LEU A 66 -0.05 16.97 6.79
CA LEU A 66 -1.48 17.11 7.10
C LEU A 66 -1.73 17.51 8.56
N GLU A 67 -0.81 17.16 9.44
CA GLU A 67 -0.77 17.51 10.85
C GLU A 67 -0.92 19.02 11.10
N THR A 68 -0.38 19.86 10.22
CA THR A 68 -0.39 21.33 10.37
C THR A 68 -1.62 21.99 9.73
N ILE A 69 -2.60 21.22 9.26
CA ILE A 69 -3.75 21.73 8.48
C ILE A 69 -4.70 22.62 9.30
N GLY A 70 -4.76 22.41 10.62
CA GLY A 70 -5.58 23.16 11.54
C GLY A 70 -7.03 22.67 11.59
N THR A 71 -7.91 23.20 10.74
CA THR A 71 -9.36 22.97 10.88
C THR A 71 -9.88 21.83 10.00
N ALA A 72 -11.04 21.28 10.37
CA ALA A 72 -11.80 20.32 9.55
C ALA A 72 -12.13 20.86 8.15
N ASP A 73 -12.44 22.16 8.03
CA ASP A 73 -12.74 22.78 6.73
C ASP A 73 -11.53 22.78 5.81
N ASN A 74 -10.35 23.10 6.35
CA ASN A 74 -9.10 23.04 5.60
C ASN A 74 -8.80 21.60 5.14
N PHE A 75 -9.01 20.62 6.04
CA PHE A 75 -8.89 19.21 5.69
C PHE A 75 -9.85 18.82 4.56
N ARG A 76 -11.12 19.26 4.61
CA ARG A 76 -12.11 18.96 3.57
C ARG A 76 -11.67 19.47 2.19
N VAL A 77 -11.08 20.67 2.12
CA VAL A 77 -10.49 21.20 0.87
C VAL A 77 -9.35 20.31 0.38
N VAL A 78 -8.38 20.01 1.25
CA VAL A 78 -7.23 19.16 0.90
C VAL A 78 -7.69 17.78 0.44
N PHE A 79 -8.62 17.17 1.16
CA PHE A 79 -9.14 15.84 0.87
C PHE A 79 -9.83 15.78 -0.50
N PHE A 80 -10.64 16.78 -0.85
CA PHE A 80 -11.26 16.85 -2.17
C PHE A 80 -10.24 17.04 -3.29
N ASP A 81 -9.24 17.88 -3.06
CA ASP A 81 -8.16 18.12 -4.03
C ASP A 81 -7.37 16.85 -4.34
N VAL A 82 -6.96 16.08 -3.31
CA VAL A 82 -6.18 14.86 -3.50
C VAL A 82 -6.98 13.73 -4.17
N VAL A 83 -8.27 13.58 -3.84
CA VAL A 83 -9.14 12.58 -4.48
C VAL A 83 -9.37 12.94 -5.95
N ARG A 84 -9.56 14.23 -6.27
CA ARG A 84 -9.64 14.71 -7.65
C ARG A 84 -8.32 14.50 -8.41
N ALA A 85 -7.19 14.80 -7.77
CA ALA A 85 -5.88 14.57 -8.37
C ALA A 85 -5.69 13.10 -8.73
N HIS A 86 -5.97 12.20 -7.78
CA HIS A 86 -5.98 10.76 -8.02
C HIS A 86 -6.87 10.36 -9.20
N HIS A 87 -8.10 10.88 -9.24
CA HIS A 87 -9.03 10.60 -10.33
C HIS A 87 -8.48 11.00 -11.69
N TRP A 88 -7.92 12.21 -11.82
CA TRP A 88 -7.37 12.68 -13.09
C TRP A 88 -6.12 11.92 -13.50
N VAL A 89 -5.25 11.55 -12.56
CA VAL A 89 -4.12 10.66 -12.84
C VAL A 89 -4.60 9.31 -13.37
N TYR A 90 -5.62 8.73 -12.74
CA TYR A 90 -6.21 7.48 -13.19
C TYR A 90 -6.89 7.61 -14.57
N LYS A 91 -7.67 8.66 -14.81
CA LYS A 91 -8.36 8.87 -16.09
C LYS A 91 -7.41 9.07 -17.26
N THR A 92 -6.30 9.78 -17.02
CA THR A 92 -5.33 10.14 -18.07
C THR A 92 -4.31 9.05 -18.33
N SER A 93 -3.94 8.29 -17.29
CA SER A 93 -2.76 7.41 -17.33
C SER A 93 -3.04 5.97 -16.89
N LYS A 94 -4.25 5.65 -16.38
CA LYS A 94 -4.59 4.35 -15.77
C LYS A 94 -3.65 3.93 -14.63
N ILE A 95 -3.05 4.91 -13.96
CA ILE A 95 -2.13 4.71 -12.84
C ILE A 95 -2.94 4.64 -11.54
N LEU A 96 -2.70 3.58 -10.78
CA LEU A 96 -3.20 3.37 -9.41
C LEU A 96 -2.11 3.79 -8.42
N HIS A 97 -2.50 4.41 -7.30
CA HIS A 97 -1.55 4.96 -6.33
C HIS A 97 -0.98 3.91 -5.39
N ARG A 98 -1.82 3.01 -4.85
CA ARG A 98 -1.44 1.89 -3.98
C ARG A 98 -0.82 2.23 -2.63
N ASN A 99 -0.69 3.52 -2.29
CA ASN A 99 -0.13 3.97 -1.01
C ASN A 99 -0.80 5.27 -0.52
N VAL A 100 -2.12 5.37 -0.65
CA VAL A 100 -2.87 6.48 -0.03
C VAL A 100 -2.75 6.33 1.48
N SER A 101 -2.25 7.36 2.16
CA SER A 101 -2.05 7.42 3.61
C SER A 101 -2.01 8.89 4.04
N LEU A 102 -2.22 9.18 5.33
CA LEU A 102 -2.21 10.56 5.84
C LEU A 102 -0.90 11.29 5.54
N ASN A 103 0.24 10.60 5.67
CA ASN A 103 1.57 11.17 5.36
C ASN A 103 1.73 11.59 3.89
N ASN A 104 0.94 10.98 2.99
CA ASN A 104 0.98 11.25 1.57
C ASN A 104 -0.09 12.27 1.13
N LEU A 105 -0.97 12.69 2.05
CA LEU A 105 -1.89 13.80 1.86
C LEU A 105 -1.23 15.06 2.43
N MET A 106 -0.67 15.88 1.56
CA MET A 106 0.02 17.11 1.97
C MET A 106 -0.75 18.34 1.48
N TRP A 107 -0.32 19.52 1.91
CA TRP A 107 -0.92 20.77 1.46
C TRP A 107 0.11 21.87 1.29
N HIS A 108 -0.28 22.95 0.62
CA HIS A 108 0.47 24.21 0.64
C HIS A 108 -0.46 25.39 0.36
N ARG A 109 0.09 26.60 0.47
CA ARG A 109 -0.59 27.82 0.02
C ARG A 109 -0.18 28.16 -1.42
N LEU A 110 -1.19 28.47 -2.24
CA LEU A 110 -1.03 29.04 -3.57
C LEU A 110 -2.00 30.21 -3.68
N ASP A 111 -1.48 31.41 -3.92
CA ASP A 111 -2.27 32.64 -4.03
C ASP A 111 -3.23 32.86 -2.85
N GLY A 112 -2.73 32.59 -1.64
CA GLY A 112 -3.49 32.70 -0.38
C GLY A 112 -4.45 31.54 -0.10
N ARG A 113 -4.66 30.62 -1.04
CA ARG A 113 -5.60 29.49 -0.91
C ARG A 113 -4.88 28.20 -0.52
N ILE A 114 -5.56 27.36 0.24
CA ILE A 114 -5.09 26.00 0.56
C ILE A 114 -5.28 25.13 -0.67
N VAL A 115 -4.25 24.34 -0.98
CA VAL A 115 -4.21 23.40 -2.09
C VAL A 115 -3.74 22.05 -1.56
N GLY A 116 -4.55 21.01 -1.72
CA GLY A 116 -4.17 19.64 -1.39
C GLY A 116 -3.27 19.02 -2.44
N VAL A 117 -2.30 18.20 -2.01
CA VAL A 117 -1.31 17.55 -2.87
C VAL A 117 -1.19 16.08 -2.50
N LEU A 118 -1.32 15.20 -3.50
CA LEU A 118 -1.13 13.76 -3.32
C LEU A 118 0.31 13.37 -3.68
N CYS A 119 1.02 12.89 -2.66
CA CYS A 119 2.44 12.58 -2.69
C CYS A 119 2.73 11.07 -2.80
N ASP A 120 4.00 10.73 -3.03
CA ASP A 120 4.50 9.34 -3.04
C ASP A 120 3.84 8.38 -4.04
N TRP A 121 4.14 8.61 -5.32
CA TRP A 121 3.75 7.73 -6.43
C TRP A 121 4.79 6.63 -6.70
N ASP A 122 5.68 6.30 -5.75
CA ASP A 122 6.75 5.33 -6.02
C ASP A 122 6.24 3.88 -6.06
N LEU A 123 5.15 3.58 -5.37
CA LEU A 123 4.46 2.29 -5.41
C LEU A 123 3.38 2.22 -6.51
N ALA A 124 3.20 3.31 -7.26
CA ALA A 124 2.14 3.43 -8.25
C ALA A 124 2.34 2.50 -9.45
N GLU A 125 1.25 1.95 -9.96
CA GLU A 125 1.25 0.93 -11.01
C GLU A 125 0.24 1.25 -12.11
N ASP A 126 0.63 1.03 -13.37
CA ASP A 126 -0.28 1.05 -14.51
C ASP A 126 -1.18 -0.20 -14.47
N GLN A 127 -2.49 0.02 -14.39
CA GLN A 127 -3.49 -1.04 -14.32
C GLN A 127 -3.40 -2.00 -15.52
N ASN A 128 -3.13 -1.50 -16.73
CA ASN A 128 -3.05 -2.35 -17.93
C ASN A 128 -1.85 -3.31 -17.88
N THR A 129 -0.76 -2.87 -17.25
CA THR A 129 0.41 -3.72 -17.02
C THR A 129 0.11 -4.81 -16.01
N ALA A 130 -0.65 -4.49 -14.95
CA ALA A 130 -1.07 -5.45 -13.94
C ALA A 130 -2.03 -6.51 -14.51
N GLU A 131 -2.97 -6.10 -15.37
CA GLU A 131 -3.89 -7.01 -16.05
C GLU A 131 -3.18 -7.92 -17.06
N SER A 132 -2.17 -7.41 -17.78
CA SER A 132 -1.37 -8.22 -18.71
C SER A 132 -0.60 -9.36 -18.02
N ARG A 133 -0.30 -9.24 -16.72
CA ARG A 133 0.28 -10.35 -15.94
C ARG A 133 -0.70 -11.51 -15.75
N LEU A 134 -2.03 -11.27 -15.82
CA LEU A 134 -3.05 -12.31 -15.72
C LEU A 134 -3.07 -13.26 -16.93
N ILE A 135 -2.63 -12.78 -18.10
CA ILE A 135 -2.77 -13.53 -19.36
C ILE A 135 -1.69 -14.62 -19.51
N ARG A 136 -0.60 -14.54 -18.71
CA ARG A 136 0.41 -15.59 -18.62
C ARG A 136 -0.03 -16.61 -17.56
N ARG A 137 -0.61 -17.73 -18.00
CA ARG A 137 -1.14 -18.76 -17.10
C ARG A 137 -0.04 -19.45 -16.29
N ALA A 138 -0.43 -19.73 -15.05
CA ALA A 138 0.26 -20.47 -14.01
C ALA A 138 0.79 -21.83 -14.50
N GLY A 139 2.08 -22.03 -14.28
CA GLY A 139 2.79 -23.26 -14.56
C GLY A 139 4.26 -23.12 -14.24
N ASP A 140 4.60 -22.55 -13.08
CA ASP A 140 5.91 -22.73 -12.46
C ASP A 140 5.77 -22.52 -10.95
N ASN A 141 6.33 -23.46 -10.18
CA ASN A 141 6.26 -23.46 -8.73
C ASN A 141 6.97 -22.21 -8.17
N SER A 142 6.22 -21.31 -7.53
CA SER A 142 6.83 -20.27 -6.71
C SER A 142 7.25 -20.87 -5.37
N GLU A 143 8.54 -21.12 -5.20
CA GLU A 143 9.09 -21.28 -3.86
C GLU A 143 8.85 -19.99 -3.06
N VAL A 144 8.08 -20.11 -2.00
CA VAL A 144 7.81 -19.05 -1.04
C VAL A 144 9.02 -18.93 -0.12
N VAL A 145 9.90 -17.97 -0.38
CA VAL A 145 10.90 -17.56 0.61
C VAL A 145 10.31 -16.48 1.50
N TRP A 146 9.80 -16.88 2.66
CA TRP A 146 9.95 -16.16 3.93
C TRP A 146 9.86 -17.17 5.07
N ARG A 147 11.02 -17.56 5.63
CA ARG A 147 11.08 -18.27 6.91
C ARG A 147 11.00 -17.19 7.99
N ILE A 148 9.86 -17.09 8.67
CA ILE A 148 9.70 -16.26 9.86
C ILE A 148 10.59 -16.88 10.95
N SER A 149 11.64 -16.17 11.33
CA SER A 149 12.45 -16.53 12.50
C SER A 149 11.64 -16.25 13.77
N GLU A 150 11.33 -17.29 14.53
CA GLU A 150 10.81 -17.15 15.89
C GLU A 150 11.84 -16.44 16.79
N PRO A 151 11.40 -15.58 17.73
CA PRO A 151 12.32 -14.95 18.67
C PRO A 151 12.73 -15.96 19.74
N THR A 152 13.89 -16.60 19.56
CA THR A 152 14.56 -17.29 20.67
C THR A 152 15.29 -16.25 21.51
N GLY A 153 14.62 -15.82 22.58
CA GLY A 153 15.27 -15.09 23.67
C GLY A 153 16.36 -15.96 24.31
N ARG A 154 17.60 -15.48 24.32
CA ARG A 154 18.65 -15.95 25.22
C ARG A 154 18.92 -14.88 26.26
N SER A 155 18.69 -15.21 27.52
CA SER A 155 19.57 -14.79 28.61
C SER A 155 19.77 -15.96 29.55
N ALA A 156 21.02 -16.13 29.97
CA ALA A 156 21.61 -17.31 30.59
C ALA A 156 21.31 -17.42 32.09
N THR A 157 21.31 -18.63 32.65
CA THR A 157 22.38 -19.11 33.54
C THR A 157 22.16 -20.54 34.07
N LYS A 158 23.23 -21.34 33.94
CA LYS A 158 23.81 -22.40 34.81
C LYS A 158 23.05 -23.70 35.16
N SER A 159 23.74 -24.80 34.78
CA SER A 159 24.00 -26.06 35.52
C SER A 159 22.81 -27.03 35.69
N THR A 160 22.89 -28.36 35.60
CA THR A 160 23.96 -29.38 35.50
C THR A 160 23.27 -30.76 35.26
N ALA A 161 23.98 -31.71 34.62
CA ALA A 161 23.78 -33.18 34.64
C ALA A 161 22.50 -33.75 33.96
N ALA A 162 22.47 -34.92 33.32
CA ALA A 162 23.44 -35.91 32.84
C ALA A 162 22.67 -36.95 31.97
N SER A 163 23.40 -37.67 31.10
CA SER A 163 23.11 -39.02 30.56
C SER A 163 21.96 -39.17 29.53
N SER A 164 22.05 -39.94 28.45
CA SER A 164 23.09 -40.84 27.90
C SER A 164 22.67 -41.41 26.52
N THR A 165 23.68 -41.85 25.74
CA THR A 165 23.70 -42.96 24.73
C THR A 165 23.03 -42.77 23.35
N SER A 166 23.58 -43.19 22.19
CA SER A 166 24.88 -43.80 21.78
C SER A 166 24.99 -43.99 20.25
N LEU A 167 26.18 -43.71 19.67
CA LEU A 167 26.96 -44.45 18.61
C LEU A 167 26.36 -44.60 17.18
N LEU A 168 27.05 -44.53 16.01
CA LEU A 168 28.41 -44.90 15.48
C LEU A 168 28.72 -44.04 14.21
N ALA A 169 29.88 -43.36 14.00
CA ALA A 169 31.22 -43.76 13.45
C ALA A 169 31.39 -43.98 11.89
N VAL A 170 31.83 -42.92 11.14
CA VAL A 170 33.09 -42.65 10.31
C VAL A 170 33.79 -43.87 9.60
N PRO A 171 34.48 -43.80 8.41
CA PRO A 171 35.51 -42.80 8.00
C PRO A 171 35.65 -42.38 6.50
N GLU A 172 36.07 -41.12 6.25
CA GLU A 172 37.37 -40.61 5.69
C GLU A 172 37.74 -41.08 4.27
N ASP A 173 38.09 -40.16 3.35
CA ASP A 173 39.51 -39.85 3.02
C ASP A 173 39.67 -38.82 1.87
N GLN A 174 40.81 -38.11 1.91
CA GLN A 174 41.60 -37.43 0.85
C GLN A 174 41.33 -35.99 0.39
N ALA A 175 42.34 -35.17 0.70
CA ALA A 175 42.65 -33.86 0.14
C ALA A 175 43.50 -33.99 -1.15
N ALA A 176 43.31 -33.07 -2.12
CA ALA A 176 44.35 -32.67 -3.07
C ALA A 176 43.99 -31.38 -3.83
N GLY A 177 44.84 -30.35 -3.67
CA GLY A 177 45.41 -29.50 -4.74
C GLY A 177 44.52 -28.58 -5.61
N PRO A 178 44.91 -27.29 -5.80
CA PRO A 178 44.22 -26.37 -6.72
C PRO A 178 44.81 -26.42 -8.15
N PRO A 179 44.03 -26.09 -9.19
CA PRO A 179 44.62 -25.44 -10.36
C PRO A 179 43.66 -24.38 -10.98
N PRO A 180 44.05 -23.68 -12.06
CA PRO A 180 44.96 -22.54 -12.02
C PRO A 180 44.30 -21.25 -12.55
N SER A 181 44.99 -20.14 -12.35
CA SER A 181 44.77 -18.86 -13.02
C SER A 181 44.66 -19.02 -14.55
N GLY A 182 43.49 -18.67 -15.11
CA GLY A 182 43.20 -18.68 -16.53
C GLY A 182 42.58 -17.35 -16.98
N HIS A 183 43.12 -16.84 -18.08
CA HIS A 183 42.83 -15.55 -18.70
C HIS A 183 41.34 -15.22 -18.91
N TRP A 184 40.99 -13.96 -18.62
CA TRP A 184 39.75 -13.31 -19.07
C TRP A 184 39.84 -13.01 -20.57
N GLN A 185 38.88 -13.51 -21.36
CA GLN A 185 38.49 -12.92 -22.64
C GLN A 185 36.96 -12.91 -22.78
N PRO A 186 36.37 -11.83 -23.32
CA PRO A 186 34.93 -11.60 -23.29
C PRO A 186 34.24 -12.32 -24.46
N SER A 187 33.43 -13.32 -24.17
CA SER A 187 32.44 -13.82 -25.13
C SER A 187 31.17 -12.99 -24.99
N GLY A 188 30.99 -12.07 -25.93
CA GLY A 188 29.74 -11.34 -26.11
C GLY A 188 28.62 -12.29 -26.48
N THR A 189 27.75 -12.57 -25.51
CA THR A 189 26.38 -12.97 -25.81
C THR A 189 25.48 -12.08 -24.97
N ALA A 190 24.78 -11.16 -25.64
CA ALA A 190 23.74 -10.35 -25.05
C ALA A 190 22.60 -11.28 -24.62
N THR A 191 22.66 -11.78 -23.39
CA THR A 191 21.53 -12.46 -22.76
C THR A 191 20.49 -11.39 -22.45
N LYS A 192 19.43 -11.34 -23.26
CA LYS A 192 18.22 -10.57 -22.93
C LYS A 192 17.83 -10.93 -21.48
N PRO A 193 17.52 -9.96 -20.60
CA PRO A 193 17.05 -10.30 -19.28
C PRO A 193 15.76 -11.12 -19.43
N GLN A 194 15.85 -12.40 -19.06
CA GLN A 194 14.67 -13.23 -18.87
C GLN A 194 13.78 -12.49 -17.88
N GLY A 195 12.55 -12.18 -18.30
CA GLY A 195 11.59 -11.46 -17.49
C GLY A 195 11.30 -12.28 -16.24
N THR A 196 11.82 -11.84 -15.10
CA THR A 196 11.46 -12.41 -13.82
C THR A 196 9.98 -12.13 -13.57
N ASP A 197 9.21 -13.21 -13.44
CA ASP A 197 7.80 -13.15 -13.10
C ASP A 197 7.68 -12.50 -11.71
N LYS A 198 7.18 -11.26 -11.66
CA LYS A 198 7.00 -10.55 -10.39
C LYS A 198 5.73 -11.06 -9.74
N SER A 199 5.87 -11.89 -8.72
CA SER A 199 4.78 -12.30 -7.82
C SER A 199 4.03 -11.09 -7.26
N ARG A 200 2.76 -11.27 -6.89
CA ARG A 200 1.93 -10.18 -6.34
C ARG A 200 2.28 -9.94 -4.87
N TYR A 201 2.77 -8.75 -4.56
CA TYR A 201 3.11 -8.34 -3.20
C TYR A 201 2.05 -7.44 -2.59
N ARG A 202 1.81 -7.60 -1.27
CA ARG A 202 1.08 -6.62 -0.47
C ARG A 202 2.01 -5.43 -0.23
N ILE A 203 1.61 -4.26 -0.73
CA ILE A 203 2.39 -3.03 -0.74
C ILE A 203 1.47 -1.91 -0.24
N GLY A 204 2.02 -0.97 0.53
CA GLY A 204 1.31 0.18 1.06
C GLY A 204 1.18 0.15 2.59
N THR A 205 0.60 1.20 3.15
CA THR A 205 0.47 1.38 4.59
C THR A 205 -0.74 0.60 5.13
N GLY A 206 -0.50 -0.42 5.97
CA GLY A 206 -1.53 -1.38 6.41
C GLY A 206 -2.81 -0.74 6.98
N ALA A 207 -2.68 0.31 7.79
CA ALA A 207 -3.81 1.04 8.37
C ALA A 207 -4.78 1.60 7.32
N PHE A 208 -4.30 1.96 6.14
CA PHE A 208 -5.11 2.55 5.05
C PHE A 208 -5.41 1.55 3.94
N MET A 209 -4.76 0.40 3.91
CA MET A 209 -4.94 -0.60 2.87
C MET A 209 -6.38 -1.13 2.81
N ALA A 210 -6.89 -1.32 1.59
CA ALA A 210 -8.20 -1.89 1.30
C ALA A 210 -8.35 -3.33 1.83
N MET A 211 -9.56 -3.68 2.24
CA MET A 211 -9.87 -4.95 2.92
C MET A 211 -9.54 -6.20 2.11
N ASP A 212 -9.79 -6.15 0.81
CA ASP A 212 -9.49 -7.27 -0.10
C ASP A 212 -7.98 -7.60 -0.15
N LEU A 213 -7.11 -6.62 0.11
CA LEU A 213 -5.64 -6.78 0.10
C LEU A 213 -5.10 -7.28 1.45
N LEU A 214 -5.88 -7.14 2.51
CA LEU A 214 -5.54 -7.53 3.88
C LEU A 214 -5.88 -9.00 4.20
N ARG A 215 -6.45 -9.76 3.26
CA ARG A 215 -6.88 -11.15 3.52
C ARG A 215 -5.74 -12.16 3.41
N VAL A 216 -5.95 -13.34 4.02
CA VAL A 216 -5.09 -14.53 3.81
C VAL A 216 -5.14 -14.97 2.34
N GLY A 217 -4.00 -15.41 1.80
CA GLY A 217 -3.89 -15.94 0.45
C GLY A 217 -3.13 -15.02 -0.51
N GLU A 218 -3.32 -15.22 -1.81
CA GLU A 218 -2.74 -14.33 -2.82
C GLU A 218 -3.58 -13.03 -2.90
N PRO A 219 -2.96 -11.84 -2.82
CA PRO A 219 -3.70 -10.60 -2.94
C PRO A 219 -4.29 -10.45 -4.37
N PRO A 220 -5.54 -9.96 -4.50
CA PRO A 220 -6.13 -9.71 -5.80
C PRO A 220 -5.40 -8.58 -6.53
N VAL A 221 -5.62 -8.47 -7.84
CA VAL A 221 -5.13 -7.32 -8.62
C VAL A 221 -5.67 -6.03 -8.01
N HIS A 222 -4.79 -5.05 -7.84
CA HIS A 222 -5.17 -3.75 -7.30
C HIS A 222 -6.11 -3.04 -8.26
N LYS A 223 -7.22 -2.50 -7.76
CA LYS A 223 -8.24 -1.80 -8.55
C LYS A 223 -8.38 -0.35 -8.07
N TYR A 224 -8.98 0.49 -8.90
CA TYR A 224 -9.29 1.88 -8.56
C TYR A 224 -10.06 2.02 -7.23
N ARG A 225 -11.04 1.14 -6.99
CA ARG A 225 -11.80 1.12 -5.74
C ARG A 225 -10.96 0.87 -4.49
N HIS A 226 -9.83 0.19 -4.59
CA HIS A 226 -8.95 -0.02 -3.44
C HIS A 226 -8.26 1.27 -3.01
N ASP A 227 -7.92 2.14 -3.96
CA ASP A 227 -7.41 3.47 -3.62
C ASP A 227 -8.53 4.34 -3.00
N LEU A 228 -9.78 4.25 -3.50
CA LEU A 228 -10.92 4.93 -2.87
C LEU A 228 -11.21 4.43 -1.46
N GLU A 229 -11.14 3.12 -1.22
CA GLU A 229 -11.26 2.54 0.11
C GLU A 229 -10.13 3.02 1.04
N SER A 230 -8.93 3.23 0.48
CA SER A 230 -7.81 3.81 1.24
C SER A 230 -8.07 5.27 1.63
N PHE A 231 -8.68 6.07 0.74
CA PHE A 231 -9.14 7.43 1.08
C PHE A 231 -10.22 7.41 2.17
N PHE A 232 -11.15 6.45 2.14
CA PHE A 232 -12.15 6.27 3.19
C PHE A 232 -11.51 6.01 4.56
N TYR A 233 -10.55 5.07 4.64
CA TYR A 233 -9.83 4.83 5.90
C TYR A 233 -8.99 6.03 6.34
N ALA A 234 -8.41 6.78 5.40
CA ALA A 234 -7.70 8.02 5.73
C ALA A 234 -8.65 9.08 6.33
N TYR A 235 -9.88 9.21 5.79
CA TYR A 235 -10.89 10.10 6.36
C TYR A 235 -11.26 9.69 7.78
N ILE A 236 -11.58 8.41 8.01
CA ILE A 236 -11.90 7.90 9.36
C ILE A 236 -10.74 8.18 10.32
N TYR A 237 -9.52 7.88 9.90
CA TYR A 237 -8.35 8.06 10.74
C TYR A 237 -8.17 9.54 11.12
N PHE A 238 -8.31 10.46 10.16
CA PHE A 238 -8.27 11.90 10.42
C PHE A 238 -9.34 12.30 11.44
N ALA A 239 -10.61 11.97 11.17
CA ALA A 239 -11.73 12.37 12.02
C ALA A 239 -11.65 11.79 13.44
N ALA A 240 -11.16 10.56 13.58
CA ALA A 240 -11.07 9.87 14.87
C ALA A 240 -9.84 10.27 15.71
N THR A 241 -8.75 10.72 15.10
CA THR A 241 -7.45 10.82 15.80
C THR A 241 -6.74 12.16 15.69
N TYR A 242 -7.16 13.05 14.79
CA TYR A 242 -6.49 14.34 14.64
C TYR A 242 -6.81 15.26 15.82
N ASN A 243 -5.77 15.86 16.39
CA ASN A 243 -5.91 16.90 17.41
C ASN A 243 -5.41 18.24 16.83
N PRO A 244 -6.32 19.19 16.54
CA PRO A 244 -5.97 20.52 16.04
C PRO A 244 -5.07 21.33 16.97
N ASP A 245 -5.20 21.16 18.29
CA ASP A 245 -4.44 21.92 19.29
C ASP A 245 -2.99 21.46 19.36
N GLU A 246 -2.77 20.16 19.24
CA GLU A 246 -1.43 19.55 19.25
C GLU A 246 -0.82 19.45 17.85
N GLN A 247 -1.62 19.68 16.79
CA GLN A 247 -1.23 19.46 15.39
C GLN A 247 -0.60 18.07 15.20
N ALA A 248 -1.29 17.05 15.72
CA ALA A 248 -0.77 15.69 15.74
C ALA A 248 -1.89 14.67 15.53
N PHE A 249 -1.51 13.49 15.05
CA PHE A 249 -2.41 12.34 14.96
C PHE A 249 -2.17 11.38 16.13
N GLY A 250 -3.26 10.91 16.71
CA GLY A 250 -3.26 9.74 17.59
C GLY A 250 -3.07 8.42 16.84
N TYR A 251 -3.31 7.32 17.57
CA TYR A 251 -3.11 5.96 17.07
C TYR A 251 -4.36 5.10 17.21
N ILE A 252 -4.83 4.53 16.09
CA ILE A 252 -5.77 3.41 16.13
C ILE A 252 -4.95 2.12 16.23
N LYS A 253 -4.76 1.62 17.46
CA LYS A 253 -3.90 0.45 17.76
C LYS A 253 -4.25 -0.77 16.92
N ASP A 254 -5.54 -1.04 16.76
CA ASP A 254 -6.06 -2.18 16.01
C ASP A 254 -5.75 -2.12 14.52
N TRP A 255 -5.43 -0.93 13.99
CA TRP A 255 -5.09 -0.73 12.58
C TRP A 255 -3.57 -0.62 12.35
N GLN A 256 -2.78 -0.62 13.42
CA GLN A 256 -1.32 -0.47 13.39
C GLN A 256 -0.62 -1.66 14.06
N CYS A 257 -1.02 -2.87 13.68
CA CYS A 257 -0.36 -4.08 14.12
C CYS A 257 0.44 -4.73 12.99
N ALA A 258 1.38 -5.62 13.35
CA ALA A 258 2.28 -6.24 12.37
C ALA A 258 1.57 -7.19 11.38
N SER A 259 0.41 -7.72 11.77
CA SER A 259 -0.35 -8.67 10.95
C SER A 259 -1.36 -7.94 10.08
N LEU A 260 -1.12 -7.89 8.77
CA LEU A 260 -2.08 -7.35 7.80
C LEU A 260 -3.44 -8.05 7.87
N VAL A 261 -3.45 -9.35 8.14
CA VAL A 261 -4.69 -10.12 8.32
C VAL A 261 -5.46 -9.64 9.55
N ALA A 262 -4.76 -9.42 10.67
CA ALA A 262 -5.40 -8.90 11.87
C ALA A 262 -5.95 -7.49 11.66
N ILE A 263 -5.24 -6.61 10.95
CA ILE A 263 -5.78 -5.29 10.54
C ILE A 263 -7.07 -5.47 9.74
N GLY A 264 -7.07 -6.39 8.77
CA GLY A 264 -8.25 -6.67 7.96
C GLY A 264 -9.43 -7.20 8.77
N ASP A 265 -9.19 -8.01 9.79
CA ASP A 265 -10.26 -8.52 10.65
C ASP A 265 -10.79 -7.44 11.60
N ASN A 266 -9.89 -6.63 12.16
CA ASN A 266 -10.25 -5.48 13.01
C ASN A 266 -11.08 -4.44 12.24
N LYS A 267 -10.72 -4.16 10.98
CA LYS A 267 -11.52 -3.29 10.11
C LYS A 267 -12.90 -3.88 9.81
N ARG A 268 -13.04 -5.21 9.67
CA ARG A 268 -14.36 -5.84 9.47
C ARG A 268 -15.22 -5.57 10.70
N ARG A 269 -14.68 -5.85 11.89
CA ARG A 269 -15.37 -5.63 13.15
C ARG A 269 -15.74 -4.17 13.35
N PHE A 270 -14.89 -3.23 12.95
CA PHE A 270 -15.23 -1.80 12.97
C PHE A 270 -16.42 -1.44 12.07
N LEU A 271 -16.53 -2.04 10.88
CA LEU A 271 -17.66 -1.81 9.98
C LEU A 271 -18.96 -2.46 10.49
N GLU A 272 -18.88 -3.65 11.09
CA GLU A 272 -20.03 -4.45 11.51
C GLU A 272 -20.53 -4.12 12.93
N GLU A 273 -19.62 -3.84 13.87
CA GLU A 273 -19.93 -3.68 15.30
C GLU A 273 -19.94 -2.19 15.68
N GLU A 274 -21.12 -1.65 15.97
CA GLU A 274 -21.30 -0.26 16.39
C GLU A 274 -20.52 0.07 17.68
N SER A 275 -20.39 -0.87 18.61
CA SER A 275 -19.60 -0.69 19.84
C SER A 275 -18.12 -0.42 19.55
N ILE A 276 -17.52 -1.19 18.63
CA ILE A 276 -16.12 -1.00 18.23
C ILE A 276 -15.95 0.34 17.53
N ARG A 277 -16.92 0.71 16.67
CA ARG A 277 -16.92 2.00 16.00
C ARG A 277 -16.93 3.17 16.99
N ARG A 278 -17.84 3.12 17.98
CA ARG A 278 -17.92 4.13 19.05
C ARG A 278 -16.63 4.20 19.85
N ASP A 279 -16.00 3.07 20.17
CA ASP A 279 -14.73 3.05 20.91
C ASP A 279 -13.59 3.71 20.13
N VAL A 280 -13.49 3.45 18.82
CA VAL A 280 -12.49 4.11 17.94
C VAL A 280 -12.72 5.62 17.86
N MET A 281 -13.99 6.04 17.79
CA MET A 281 -14.39 7.45 17.63
C MET A 281 -14.46 8.22 18.96
N LYS A 282 -14.41 7.53 20.11
CA LYS A 282 -14.60 8.11 21.44
C LYS A 282 -13.60 9.22 21.77
N ALA A 283 -12.36 9.08 21.30
CA ALA A 283 -11.28 10.02 21.56
C ALA A 283 -11.20 11.16 20.53
N ALA A 284 -12.15 11.23 19.58
CA ALA A 284 -12.16 12.28 18.58
C ALA A 284 -12.29 13.66 19.22
N HIS A 285 -11.51 14.61 18.71
CA HIS A 285 -11.54 16.00 19.14
C HIS A 285 -12.94 16.62 18.91
N ASP A 286 -13.39 17.50 19.80
CA ASP A 286 -14.75 18.05 19.77
C ASP A 286 -15.10 18.74 18.45
N THR A 287 -14.13 19.42 17.83
CA THR A 287 -14.32 20.07 16.51
C THR A 287 -14.44 19.10 15.34
N LEU A 288 -14.09 17.83 15.54
CA LEU A 288 -14.14 16.77 14.52
C LEU A 288 -15.33 15.82 14.70
N LYS A 289 -15.96 15.80 15.89
CA LYS A 289 -17.16 14.99 16.15
C LYS A 289 -18.26 15.14 15.09
N PRO A 290 -18.55 16.34 14.54
CA PRO A 290 -19.54 16.49 13.48
C PRO A 290 -19.23 15.69 12.19
N LEU A 291 -17.95 15.34 11.95
CA LEU A 291 -17.56 14.48 10.82
C LEU A 291 -17.89 12.99 11.06
N LEU A 292 -18.24 12.63 12.29
CA LEU A 292 -18.50 11.26 12.75
C LEU A 292 -19.98 11.03 13.11
N ASP A 293 -20.81 12.06 13.01
CA ASP A 293 -22.25 11.99 13.30
C ASP A 293 -22.97 11.03 12.33
N GLU A 294 -24.13 10.52 12.75
CA GLU A 294 -24.92 9.56 11.95
C GLU A 294 -25.39 10.13 10.60
N ASP A 295 -25.68 11.43 10.56
CA ASP A 295 -26.09 12.14 9.32
C ASP A 295 -24.88 12.67 8.53
N SER A 296 -23.65 12.34 8.93
CA SER A 296 -22.45 12.82 8.24
C SER A 296 -22.22 12.08 6.92
N PRO A 297 -21.59 12.73 5.93
CA PRO A 297 -21.17 12.04 4.70
C PRO A 297 -20.24 10.84 4.93
N LEU A 298 -19.55 10.80 6.08
CA LEU A 298 -18.69 9.68 6.43
C LEU A 298 -19.48 8.45 6.88
N ALA A 299 -20.62 8.66 7.56
CA ALA A 299 -21.54 7.58 7.91
C ALA A 299 -22.15 6.95 6.65
N ASP A 300 -22.57 7.76 5.66
CA ASP A 300 -23.03 7.26 4.36
C ASP A 300 -21.95 6.42 3.64
N LEU A 301 -20.69 6.86 3.69
CA LEU A 301 -19.58 6.07 3.14
C LEU A 301 -19.39 4.76 3.89
N LEU A 302 -19.53 4.77 5.22
CA LEU A 302 -19.42 3.57 6.04
C LEU A 302 -20.44 2.51 5.62
N ASP A 303 -21.69 2.90 5.37
CA ASP A 303 -22.73 2.00 4.88
C ASP A 303 -22.39 1.40 3.51
N VAL A 304 -21.86 2.20 2.59
CA VAL A 304 -21.42 1.72 1.27
C VAL A 304 -20.27 0.72 1.38
N PHE A 305 -19.29 0.97 2.25
CA PHE A 305 -18.17 0.06 2.45
C PHE A 305 -18.56 -1.21 3.22
N LEU A 306 -19.53 -1.13 4.14
CA LEU A 306 -20.12 -2.28 4.80
C LEU A 306 -20.88 -3.19 3.81
N ASP A 307 -21.68 -2.61 2.92
CA ASP A 307 -22.34 -3.36 1.84
C ASP A 307 -21.33 -4.01 0.89
N LEU A 308 -20.23 -3.31 0.56
CA LEU A 308 -19.13 -3.87 -0.23
C LEU A 308 -18.46 -5.09 0.43
N GLU A 309 -18.19 -5.05 1.73
CA GLU A 309 -17.63 -6.19 2.47
C GLU A 309 -18.65 -7.33 2.60
N THR A 310 -19.93 -7.01 2.78
CA THR A 310 -21.02 -8.01 2.81
C THR A 310 -21.11 -8.77 1.50
N LYS A 311 -21.07 -8.06 0.37
CA LYS A 311 -20.98 -8.64 -0.99
C LYS A 311 -19.70 -9.49 -1.15
N ALA A 312 -18.56 -9.02 -0.63
CA ALA A 312 -17.29 -9.74 -0.67
C ALA A 312 -17.36 -11.07 0.10
N HIS A 313 -17.95 -11.05 1.30
CA HIS A 313 -18.17 -12.23 2.12
C HIS A 313 -19.01 -13.29 1.39
N TYR A 314 -20.09 -12.86 0.73
CA TYR A 314 -20.90 -13.77 -0.06
C TYR A 314 -20.13 -14.40 -1.22
N ILE A 315 -19.35 -13.62 -1.99
CA ILE A 315 -18.51 -14.15 -3.07
C ILE A 315 -17.51 -15.19 -2.54
N ARG A 316 -16.90 -14.95 -1.37
CA ARG A 316 -16.02 -15.92 -0.73
C ARG A 316 -16.74 -17.21 -0.36
N SER A 317 -17.98 -17.12 0.14
CA SER A 317 -18.81 -18.31 0.40
C SER A 317 -19.04 -19.12 -0.88
N LEU A 318 -19.27 -18.46 -2.02
CA LEU A 318 -19.36 -19.13 -3.33
C LEU A 318 -18.04 -19.75 -3.78
N ARG A 319 -16.89 -19.17 -3.38
CA ARG A 319 -15.53 -19.68 -3.64
C ARG A 319 -15.02 -20.67 -2.58
N SER A 320 -15.83 -21.03 -1.58
CA SER A 320 -15.37 -21.82 -0.41
C SER A 320 -14.78 -23.19 -0.75
N THR A 321 -15.15 -23.79 -1.90
CA THR A 321 -14.51 -25.00 -2.42
C THR A 321 -14.32 -24.89 -3.93
N ALA A 322 -13.34 -25.59 -4.50
CA ALA A 322 -13.10 -25.61 -5.95
C ALA A 322 -14.37 -26.03 -6.74
N LYS A 323 -15.14 -26.99 -6.20
CA LYS A 323 -16.42 -27.43 -6.78
C LYS A 323 -17.48 -26.33 -6.78
N LYS A 324 -17.60 -25.56 -5.69
CA LYS A 324 -18.53 -24.43 -5.61
C LYS A 324 -18.06 -23.27 -6.50
N ALA A 325 -16.76 -22.98 -6.53
CA ALA A 325 -16.20 -21.93 -7.38
C ALA A 325 -16.50 -22.22 -8.86
N SER A 326 -16.21 -23.44 -9.32
CA SER A 326 -16.49 -23.85 -10.71
C SER A 326 -17.98 -23.81 -11.05
N ARG A 327 -18.86 -24.29 -10.15
CA ARG A 327 -20.31 -24.27 -10.36
C ARG A 327 -20.88 -22.85 -10.42
N ASN A 328 -20.36 -21.95 -9.59
CA ASN A 328 -20.89 -20.60 -9.44
C ASN A 328 -20.07 -19.54 -10.22
N GLN A 329 -19.23 -19.96 -11.17
CA GLN A 329 -18.26 -19.08 -11.83
C GLN A 329 -18.91 -17.81 -12.43
N ALA A 330 -19.99 -17.97 -13.20
CA ALA A 330 -20.70 -16.85 -13.81
C ALA A 330 -21.33 -15.90 -12.76
N GLU A 331 -21.85 -16.44 -11.67
CA GLU A 331 -22.43 -15.65 -10.58
C GLU A 331 -21.34 -14.88 -9.80
N ILE A 332 -20.19 -15.51 -9.61
CA ILE A 332 -19.01 -14.89 -9.01
C ILE A 332 -18.55 -13.70 -9.86
N GLU A 333 -18.37 -13.90 -11.16
CA GLU A 333 -17.95 -12.84 -12.10
C GLU A 333 -18.95 -11.68 -12.12
N ARG A 334 -20.25 -11.99 -12.21
CA ARG A 334 -21.32 -10.98 -12.18
C ARG A 334 -21.30 -10.16 -10.88
N ARG A 335 -21.11 -10.81 -9.73
CA ARG A 335 -21.05 -10.12 -8.43
C ARG A 335 -19.76 -9.33 -8.23
N GLU A 336 -18.63 -9.82 -8.73
CA GLU A 336 -17.38 -9.06 -8.71
C GLU A 336 -17.49 -7.79 -9.56
N GLY A 337 -18.12 -7.87 -10.75
CA GLY A 337 -18.43 -6.70 -11.56
C GLY A 337 -19.30 -5.69 -10.82
N GLY A 338 -20.39 -6.14 -10.19
CA GLY A 338 -21.25 -5.26 -9.39
C GLY A 338 -20.56 -4.61 -8.18
N ARG A 339 -19.57 -5.27 -7.57
CA ARG A 339 -18.75 -4.65 -6.51
C ARG A 339 -17.87 -3.53 -7.05
N ASP A 340 -17.26 -3.74 -8.22
CA ASP A 340 -16.40 -2.74 -8.85
C ASP A 340 -17.19 -1.49 -9.29
N GLU A 341 -18.48 -1.63 -9.59
CA GLU A 341 -19.38 -0.53 -9.96
C GLU A 341 -19.98 0.21 -8.75
N THR A 342 -19.98 -0.40 -7.56
CA THR A 342 -20.60 0.19 -6.36
C THR A 342 -19.91 1.49 -5.96
N ILE A 343 -18.56 1.48 -5.88
CA ILE A 343 -17.77 2.66 -5.50
C ILE A 343 -16.95 3.19 -6.68
N THR A 344 -17.53 4.19 -7.35
CA THR A 344 -16.86 4.99 -8.39
C THR A 344 -16.43 6.33 -7.81
N TYR A 345 -15.54 7.03 -8.51
CA TYR A 345 -15.18 8.41 -8.15
C TYR A 345 -16.41 9.32 -8.01
N GLY A 346 -17.35 9.23 -8.96
CA GLY A 346 -18.57 10.05 -8.94
C GLY A 346 -19.42 9.77 -7.72
N ASN A 347 -19.66 8.49 -7.40
CA ASN A 347 -20.42 8.11 -6.21
C ASN A 347 -19.71 8.57 -4.92
N PHE A 348 -18.39 8.35 -4.83
CA PHE A 348 -17.59 8.72 -3.66
C PHE A 348 -17.63 10.24 -3.40
N MET A 349 -17.40 11.06 -4.44
CA MET A 349 -17.42 12.51 -4.32
C MET A 349 -18.82 13.07 -4.07
N ARG A 350 -19.86 12.46 -4.66
CA ARG A 350 -21.26 12.83 -4.43
C ARG A 350 -21.67 12.60 -2.99
N ILE A 351 -21.34 11.44 -2.42
CA ILE A 351 -21.63 11.12 -1.01
C ILE A 351 -20.96 12.15 -0.10
N LEU A 352 -19.69 12.46 -0.37
CA LEU A 352 -18.96 13.48 0.39
C LEU A 352 -19.53 14.92 0.26
N GLY A 353 -20.50 15.15 -0.62
CA GLY A 353 -21.02 16.49 -0.91
C GLY A 353 -19.95 17.40 -1.48
N ALA A 354 -19.03 16.85 -2.27
CA ALA A 354 -17.98 17.62 -2.90
C ALA A 354 -18.57 18.41 -4.09
N PRO A 355 -18.20 19.69 -4.26
CA PRO A 355 -18.74 20.49 -5.36
C PRO A 355 -18.35 19.88 -6.71
N GLU A 356 -19.30 19.86 -7.63
CA GLU A 356 -19.07 19.45 -9.01
C GLU A 356 -17.99 20.34 -9.62
N VAL A 357 -16.99 19.72 -10.22
CA VAL A 357 -15.99 20.46 -10.99
C VAL A 357 -16.65 20.78 -12.33
N VAL A 358 -17.24 21.97 -12.44
CA VAL A 358 -17.62 22.54 -13.73
C VAL A 358 -16.31 22.65 -14.52
N ASN A 359 -16.16 21.84 -15.57
CA ASN A 359 -15.01 21.94 -16.46
C ASN A 359 -15.03 23.35 -17.08
N ALA A 360 -14.12 24.22 -16.63
CA ALA A 360 -13.78 25.45 -17.34
C ALA A 360 -12.76 25.13 -18.43
#